data_AF-A0A231PFI4-F1
#
_entry.id   AF-A0A231PFI4-F1
#
_cell.length_a   1.000
_cell.length_b   1.000
_cell.length_c   1.000
_cell.angle_alpha   90.00
_cell.angle_beta   90.00
_cell.angle_gamma   90.00
#
_symmetry.space_group_name_H-M   'P 1'
#
loop_
_entity.id
_entity.type
_entity.pdbx_description
1 polymer ?
#
loop_
_entity_poly.entity_id
_entity_poly.type
_entity_poly.pdbx_seq_one_letter_code
_entity_poly.pdbx_strand_id
1 'polypeptide(L)'
;MSETPGKQQNTAAFYGQAVASFAVAMAATAIGIYRLNADAWVRGFLAIAVLYLVTSSFTLAKVIRDRQDGPAQASPYPPFEKR
;
A
#
# COMPACT_ATOMS: atom_id res chain seq x y z
N MET A 1 20.16 -23.65 -18.10
CA MET A 1 18.78 -24.18 -18.06
C MET A 1 17.89 -23.01 -17.69
N SER A 2 17.00 -22.65 -18.60
CA SER A 2 16.16 -21.47 -18.50
C SER A 2 15.01 -21.72 -17.54
N GLU A 3 15.03 -21.07 -16.38
CA GLU A 3 13.85 -20.89 -15.56
C GLU A 3 13.77 -19.40 -15.24
N THR A 4 13.03 -18.67 -16.08
CA THR A 4 12.50 -17.36 -15.71
C THR A 4 11.24 -17.65 -14.90
N PRO A 5 11.25 -17.54 -13.55
CA PRO A 5 10.06 -17.84 -12.78
C PRO A 5 9.03 -16.76 -13.07
N GLY A 6 7.81 -17.21 -13.36
CA GLY A 6 6.73 -16.44 -13.96
C GLY A 6 6.59 -15.03 -13.40
N LYS A 7 6.43 -14.09 -14.33
CA LYS A 7 5.75 -12.81 -14.12
C LYS A 7 4.49 -13.10 -13.31
N GLN A 8 4.54 -12.90 -12.00
CA GLN A 8 3.45 -13.16 -11.05
C GLN A 8 2.26 -12.31 -11.49
N GLN A 9 1.41 -12.87 -12.34
CA GLN A 9 0.14 -12.29 -12.71
C GLN A 9 -0.71 -12.42 -11.46
N ASN A 10 -0.71 -11.37 -10.64
CA ASN A 10 -1.68 -11.22 -9.57
C ASN A 10 -3.05 -11.22 -10.26
N THR A 11 -3.64 -12.41 -10.37
CA THR A 11 -4.88 -12.65 -11.12
C THR A 11 -5.91 -11.67 -10.57
N ALA A 12 -6.71 -11.01 -11.41
CA ALA A 12 -7.69 -10.01 -10.98
C ALA A 12 -8.59 -10.49 -9.81
N ALA A 13 -8.79 -11.81 -9.70
CA ALA A 13 -9.42 -12.48 -8.57
C ALA A 13 -8.72 -12.25 -7.21
N PHE A 14 -7.39 -12.38 -7.12
CA PHE A 14 -6.63 -12.14 -5.88
C PHE A 14 -6.64 -10.66 -5.48
N TYR A 15 -6.59 -9.75 -6.46
CA TYR A 15 -6.78 -8.33 -6.19
C TYR A 15 -8.17 -8.03 -5.62
N GLY A 16 -9.22 -8.58 -6.24
CA GLY A 16 -10.59 -8.44 -5.74
C GLY A 16 -10.76 -9.01 -4.33
N GLN A 17 -10.18 -10.17 -4.04
CA GLN A 17 -10.17 -10.77 -2.71
C GLN A 17 -9.48 -9.88 -1.68
N ALA A 18 -8.33 -9.28 -2.03
CA ALA A 18 -7.60 -8.38 -1.15
C ALA A 18 -8.40 -7.10 -0.84
N VAL A 19 -9.08 -6.53 -1.84
CA VAL A 19 -9.96 -5.36 -1.62
C VAL A 19 -11.16 -5.74 -0.76
N ALA A 20 -11.76 -6.91 -1.00
CA ALA A 20 -12.89 -7.39 -0.20
C ALA A 20 -12.50 -7.68 1.25
N SER A 21 -11.38 -8.35 1.50
CA SER A 21 -10.90 -8.63 2.86
C SER A 21 -10.56 -7.35 3.61
N PHE A 22 -9.95 -6.38 2.92
CA PHE A 22 -9.68 -5.06 3.46
C PHE A 22 -10.97 -4.31 3.83
N ALA A 23 -12.00 -4.33 2.98
CA ALA A 23 -13.30 -3.72 3.27
C ALA A 23 -13.98 -4.35 4.48
N VAL A 24 -13.96 -5.69 4.59
CA VAL A 24 -14.50 -6.42 5.75
C VAL A 24 -13.75 -6.06 7.02
N ALA A 25 -12.41 -6.01 6.98
CA ALA A 25 -11.59 -5.61 8.12
C ALA A 25 -11.90 -4.16 8.54
N MET A 26 -11.99 -3.23 7.59
CA MET A 26 -12.33 -1.84 7.87
C MET A 26 -13.72 -1.69 8.52
N ALA A 27 -14.72 -2.42 8.00
CA ALA A 27 -16.06 -2.44 8.58
C ALA A 27 -16.05 -3.02 10.00
N ALA A 28 -15.33 -4.13 10.23
CA ALA A 28 -15.19 -4.72 11.56
C ALA A 28 -14.53 -3.75 12.56
N THR A 29 -13.48 -3.03 12.15
CA THR A 29 -12.85 -1.98 12.97
C THR A 29 -13.83 -0.86 13.29
N ALA A 30 -14.58 -0.36 12.29
CA ALA A 30 -15.58 0.69 12.50
C ALA A 30 -16.68 0.25 13.47
N ILE A 31 -17.18 -0.98 13.35
CA ILE A 31 -18.16 -1.57 14.28
C ILE A 31 -17.55 -1.69 15.68
N GLY A 32 -16.28 -2.10 15.79
CA GLY A 32 -15.55 -2.17 17.06
C GLY A 32 -15.45 -0.81 17.76
N ILE A 33 -15.08 0.24 17.03
CA ILE A 33 -15.07 1.62 17.53
C ILE A 33 -16.48 2.08 17.91
N TYR A 34 -17.51 1.63 17.18
CA TYR A 34 -18.89 1.96 17.50
C TYR A 34 -19.41 1.27 18.77
N ARG A 35 -19.04 0.01 18.97
CA ARG A 35 -19.41 -0.81 20.13
C ARG A 35 -18.56 -0.52 21.36
N LEU A 36 -17.43 0.15 21.21
CA LEU A 36 -16.56 0.53 22.31
C LEU A 36 -17.31 1.46 23.27
N ASN A 37 -17.39 1.05 24.53
CA ASN A 37 -17.92 1.88 25.61
C ASN A 37 -16.85 2.91 26.00
N ALA A 38 -16.76 3.96 25.20
CA ALA A 38 -15.86 5.09 25.37
C ALA A 38 -16.60 6.38 25.03
N ASP A 39 -16.06 7.49 25.53
CA ASP A 39 -16.57 8.82 25.23
C ASP A 39 -16.60 9.08 23.71
N ALA A 40 -17.60 9.85 23.26
CA ALA A 40 -17.76 10.20 21.86
C ALA A 40 -16.50 10.85 21.27
N TRP A 41 -15.78 11.64 22.08
CA TRP A 41 -14.52 12.25 21.68
C TRP A 41 -13.44 11.22 21.36
N VAL A 42 -13.26 10.21 22.22
CA VAL A 42 -12.27 9.14 22.05
C VAL A 42 -12.59 8.31 20.81
N ARG A 43 -13.87 8.01 20.58
CA ARG A 43 -14.34 7.31 19.39
C ARG A 43 -14.07 8.11 18.12
N GLY A 44 -14.29 9.42 18.15
CA GLY A 44 -13.95 10.33 17.04
C GLY A 44 -12.46 10.35 16.74
N PHE A 45 -11.61 10.48 17.76
CA PHE A 45 -10.16 10.43 17.62
C PHE A 45 -9.68 9.11 16.99
N LEU A 46 -10.18 7.97 17.47
CA LEU A 46 -9.85 6.66 16.92
C LEU A 46 -10.29 6.51 15.46
N ALA A 47 -11.48 7.00 15.12
CA ALA A 47 -11.96 6.97 13.74
C ALA A 47 -11.03 7.74 12.79
N ILE A 48 -10.64 8.97 13.16
CA ILE A 48 -9.73 9.80 12.36
C ILE A 48 -8.33 9.16 12.30
N ALA A 49 -7.83 8.64 13.42
CA ALA A 49 -6.53 7.96 13.48
C ALA A 49 -6.47 6.76 12.53
N VAL A 50 -7.51 5.92 12.50
CA VAL A 50 -7.59 4.77 11.58
C VAL A 50 -7.64 5.23 10.12
N LEU A 51 -8.46 6.24 9.79
CA LEU A 51 -8.54 6.76 8.42
C LEU A 51 -7.20 7.34 7.93
N TYR A 52 -6.52 8.11 8.78
CA TYR A 52 -5.22 8.70 8.46
C TYR A 52 -4.13 7.63 8.32
N LEU A 53 -4.11 6.64 9.22
CA LEU A 53 -3.16 5.53 9.20
C LEU A 53 -3.29 4.70 7.91
N VAL A 54 -4.52 4.35 7.52
CA VAL A 54 -4.82 3.62 6.28
C VAL A 54 -4.34 4.42 5.06
N THR A 55 -4.69 5.70 4.99
CA THR A 55 -4.28 6.57 3.88
C THR A 55 -2.76 6.66 3.77
N SER A 56 -2.07 6.86 4.90
CA SER A 56 -0.60 6.93 4.97
C SER A 56 0.06 5.62 4.57
N SER A 57 -0.50 4.48 4.98
CA SER A 57 -0.01 3.15 4.60
C SER A 57 -0.05 2.93 3.09
N PHE A 58 -1.14 3.31 2.42
CA PHE A 58 -1.23 3.22 0.96
C PHE A 58 -0.27 4.17 0.24
N THR A 59 -0.09 5.39 0.75
CA THR A 59 0.91 6.33 0.21
C THR A 59 2.32 5.77 0.37
N LEU A 60 2.66 5.24 1.54
CA LEU A 60 3.96 4.61 1.79
C LEU A 60 4.18 3.40 0.88
N ALA A 61 3.16 2.55 0.69
CA ALA A 61 3.24 1.42 -0.24
C ALA A 61 3.50 1.87 -1.68
N LYS A 62 2.86 2.97 -2.13
CA LYS A 62 3.17 3.59 -3.43
C LYS A 62 4.62 4.06 -3.49
N VAL A 63 5.08 4.85 -2.52
CA VAL A 63 6.47 5.35 -2.47
C VAL A 63 7.49 4.21 -2.51
N ILE A 64 7.24 3.11 -1.80
CA ILE A 64 8.12 1.93 -1.82
C ILE A 64 8.13 1.29 -3.21
N ARG A 65 6.96 1.10 -3.84
CA ARG A 65 6.85 0.58 -5.21
C ARG A 65 7.52 1.49 -6.23
N ASP A 66 7.29 2.80 -6.14
CA ASP A 66 7.88 3.79 -7.03
C ASP A 66 9.41 3.83 -6.91
N ARG A 67 9.98 3.49 -5.75
CA ARG A 67 11.43 3.31 -5.59
C ARG A 67 11.96 2.01 -6.20
N GLN A 68 11.15 0.96 -6.25
CA GLN A 68 11.51 -0.31 -6.90
C GLN A 68 11.42 -0.22 -8.43
N ASP A 69 10.43 0.53 -8.93
CA ASP A 69 10.20 0.78 -10.37
C ASP A 69 10.99 2.00 -10.90
N GLY A 70 11.49 2.86 -10.01
CA GLY A 70 12.33 4.03 -10.33
C GLY A 70 13.67 3.61 -10.95
N PRO A 71 14.32 4.49 -11.73
CA PRO A 71 15.43 4.11 -12.60
C PRO A 71 16.57 3.53 -11.76
N ALA A 72 16.64 2.21 -11.72
CA ALA A 72 17.89 1.52 -11.48
C ALA A 72 18.88 2.10 -12.51
N GLN A 73 19.91 2.77 -12.01
CA GLN A 73 21.13 3.05 -12.77
C GLN A 73 21.03 4.21 -13.78
N ALA A 74 20.87 5.45 -13.29
CA ALA A 74 21.58 6.56 -13.94
C ALA A 74 23.08 6.39 -13.67
N SER A 75 23.74 5.53 -14.44
CA SER A 75 25.20 5.46 -14.46
C SER A 75 25.70 6.84 -14.91
N PRO A 76 26.52 7.57 -14.12
CA PRO A 76 26.92 8.94 -14.43
C PRO A 76 27.89 9.09 -15.60
N TYR A 77 27.91 8.21 -16.60
CA TYR A 77 28.91 8.30 -17.67
C TYR A 77 28.77 9.64 -18.41
N PRO A 78 29.74 10.55 -18.27
CA PRO A 78 29.73 11.78 -19.04
C PRO A 78 30.21 11.44 -20.46
N PRO A 79 29.54 11.95 -21.51
CA PRO A 79 29.96 11.72 -22.89
C PRO A 79 31.18 12.59 -23.22
N PHE A 80 32.35 12.28 -22.65
CA PHE A 80 33.63 12.87 -23.05
C PHE A 80 34.33 11.97 -24.07
N GLU A 81 33.71 11.75 -25.23
CA GLU A 81 34.39 11.05 -26.33
C GLU A 81 33.89 11.54 -27.68
N LYS A 82 34.31 12.76 -28.06
CA LYS A 82 34.48 13.14 -29.46
C LYS A 82 35.81 13.88 -29.60
N ARG A 83 36.75 13.22 -30.27
CA ARG A 83 38.05 13.77 -30.72
C ARG A 83 37.86 14.99 -31.62
#